data_AF-D8IYS0-F1
#
_entry.id   AF-D8IYS0-F1
#
_cell.length_a   1.000
_cell.length_b   1.000
_cell.length_c   1.000
_cell.angle_alpha   90.00
_cell.angle_beta   90.00
_cell.angle_gamma   90.00
#
_symmetry.space_group_name_H-M   'P 1'
#
loop_
_entity.id
_entity.type
_entity.pdbx_description
1 polymer ?
#
loop_
_entity_poly.entity_id
_entity_poly.type
_entity_poly.pdbx_seq_one_letter_code
_entity_poly.pdbx_strand_id
1 'polypeptide(L)'
;MTTVTSAWQQAAFDLPTIDASATVQFNGFNASLGKLIGVTVKFIMDETLTDTIYNFNTHAVTVGNPRPVFATSTITATGPLGLSTVNQLTTTPQFAGVVPAAPSLGSFGSKSISNTVTGIQSGPVTVNGTPASLAAYIGGQNSVTINVDGEGSQSGSLPPNVMNGYSASANGMVYLQYIYQVPEPASMALFALGLLALTQLRRRKSS
;
A
#
# COMPACT_ATOMS: atom_id res chain seq x y z
N MET A 1 14.86 14.42 27.19
CA MET A 1 14.97 13.42 26.11
C MET A 1 14.38 14.03 24.85
N THR A 2 15.02 13.81 23.71
CA THR A 2 14.55 14.38 22.43
C THR A 2 13.87 13.29 21.61
N THR A 3 12.65 13.55 21.14
CA THR A 3 11.94 12.67 20.20
C THR A 3 12.39 12.97 18.78
N VAL A 4 12.74 11.94 18.03
CA VAL A 4 13.26 12.01 16.66
C VAL A 4 12.57 10.94 15.81
N THR A 5 12.46 11.17 14.51
CA THR A 5 11.97 10.18 13.54
C THR A 5 13.10 9.70 12.63
N SER A 6 13.03 8.45 12.19
CA SER A 6 13.92 7.94 11.14
C SER A 6 13.51 8.50 9.77
N ALA A 7 14.38 8.37 8.77
CA ALA A 7 13.93 8.46 7.38
C ALA A 7 12.87 7.38 7.09
N TRP A 8 12.01 7.63 6.11
CA TRP A 8 11.10 6.62 5.60
C TRP A 8 11.89 5.54 4.89
N GLN A 9 11.66 4.28 5.27
CA GLN A 9 11.99 3.14 4.45
C GLN A 9 10.84 2.88 3.48
N GLN A 10 11.14 2.33 2.31
CA GLN A 10 10.14 2.05 1.29
C GLN A 10 10.42 0.70 0.63
N ALA A 11 9.36 -0.04 0.34
CA ALA A 11 9.45 -1.32 -0.36
C ALA A 11 8.28 -1.47 -1.33
N ALA A 12 8.58 -1.91 -2.56
CA ALA A 12 7.59 -2.12 -3.61
C ALA A 12 6.88 -3.46 -3.44
N PHE A 13 5.62 -3.52 -3.87
CA PHE A 13 4.89 -4.75 -4.04
C PHE A 13 4.15 -4.76 -5.39
N ASP A 14 3.90 -5.96 -5.90
CA ASP A 14 3.15 -6.20 -7.12
C ASP A 14 2.24 -7.41 -6.90
N LEU A 15 0.96 -7.24 -7.21
CA LEU A 15 -0.10 -8.23 -7.05
C LEU A 15 -0.80 -8.39 -8.40
N PRO A 16 -0.53 -9.49 -9.13
CA PRO A 16 -1.13 -9.72 -10.45
C PRO A 16 -2.65 -9.96 -10.38
N THR A 17 -3.17 -10.24 -9.18
CA THR A 17 -4.59 -10.45 -8.89
C THR A 17 -4.98 -9.71 -7.61
N ILE A 18 -6.23 -9.24 -7.52
CA ILE A 18 -6.77 -8.52 -6.35
C ILE A 18 -7.22 -9.42 -5.20
N ASP A 19 -7.10 -10.75 -5.29
CA ASP A 19 -7.35 -11.69 -4.18
C ASP A 19 -6.03 -12.28 -3.68
N ALA A 20 -5.11 -11.41 -3.28
CA ALA A 20 -3.73 -11.80 -2.99
C ALA A 20 -3.08 -10.91 -1.93
N SER A 21 -1.99 -11.41 -1.35
CA SER A 21 -1.20 -10.70 -0.35
C SER A 21 0.26 -10.59 -0.78
N ALA A 22 0.87 -9.44 -0.51
CA ALA A 22 2.29 -9.21 -0.70
C ALA A 22 2.95 -8.93 0.65
N THR A 23 4.07 -9.61 0.91
CA THR A 23 4.89 -9.35 2.11
C THR A 23 6.18 -8.68 1.70
N VAL A 24 6.41 -7.48 2.22
CA VAL A 24 7.63 -6.70 2.00
C VAL A 24 8.46 -6.65 3.28
N GLN A 25 9.78 -6.49 3.12
CA GLN A 25 10.73 -6.50 4.24
C GLN A 25 11.33 -5.11 4.45
N PHE A 26 11.51 -4.75 5.71
CA PHE A 26 12.13 -3.52 6.17
C PHE A 26 13.25 -3.83 7.16
N ASN A 27 14.23 -2.96 7.25
CA ASN A 27 15.24 -3.07 8.31
C ASN A 27 14.60 -2.73 9.65
N GLY A 28 14.88 -3.54 10.66
CA GLY A 28 14.50 -3.27 12.04
C GLY A 28 15.13 -2.00 12.59
N PHE A 29 14.50 -1.43 13.60
CA PHE A 29 15.01 -0.25 14.28
C PHE A 29 16.36 -0.56 14.94
N ASN A 30 17.35 0.29 14.69
CA ASN A 30 18.66 0.18 15.34
C ASN A 30 18.61 0.76 16.76
N ALA A 31 18.65 -0.13 17.77
CA ALA A 31 18.62 0.24 19.18
C ALA A 31 19.79 1.15 19.62
N SER A 32 20.89 1.21 18.86
CA SER A 32 21.99 2.14 19.17
C SER A 32 21.61 3.62 18.99
N LEU A 33 20.53 3.92 18.26
CA LEU A 33 20.06 5.28 18.01
C LEU A 33 19.25 5.84 19.19
N GLY A 34 18.68 4.98 20.04
CA GLY A 34 17.82 5.41 21.14
C GLY A 34 16.77 4.37 21.51
N LYS A 35 15.72 4.81 22.20
CA LYS A 35 14.59 3.96 22.60
C LYS A 35 13.44 4.11 21.61
N LEU A 36 13.04 3.02 20.96
CA LEU A 36 11.87 3.01 20.09
C LEU A 36 10.60 3.31 20.91
N ILE A 37 9.81 4.28 20.45
CA ILE A 37 8.56 4.70 21.09
C ILE A 37 7.36 4.69 20.15
N GLY A 38 7.57 4.54 18.84
CA GLY A 38 6.49 4.37 17.90
C GLY A 38 6.94 3.87 16.52
N VAL A 39 5.98 3.33 15.78
CA VAL A 39 6.15 2.87 14.40
C VAL A 39 5.02 3.43 13.57
N THR A 40 5.34 4.07 12.45
CA THR A 40 4.37 4.60 11.50
C THR A 40 4.48 3.85 10.19
N VAL A 41 3.34 3.40 9.65
CA VAL A 41 3.25 2.69 8.37
C VAL A 41 2.20 3.37 7.49
N LYS A 42 2.43 3.39 6.17
CA LYS A 42 1.45 3.80 5.16
C LYS A 42 1.73 3.05 3.86
N PHE A 43 0.77 2.99 2.95
CA PHE A 43 1.02 2.56 1.58
C PHE A 43 0.42 3.52 0.56
N ILE A 44 0.98 3.48 -0.64
CA ILE A 44 0.44 4.09 -1.85
C ILE A 44 0.36 2.99 -2.90
N MET A 45 -0.75 2.90 -3.63
CA MET A 45 -0.94 1.87 -4.64
C MET A 45 -1.72 2.38 -5.85
N ASP A 46 -1.51 1.68 -6.96
CA ASP A 46 -2.29 1.81 -8.17
C ASP A 46 -3.09 0.51 -8.37
N GLU A 47 -4.32 0.65 -8.81
CA GLU A 47 -5.24 -0.46 -9.06
C GLU A 47 -5.65 -0.43 -10.54
N THR A 48 -5.63 -1.58 -11.20
CA THR A 48 -6.10 -1.73 -12.57
C THR A 48 -7.20 -2.77 -12.61
N LEU A 49 -8.38 -2.40 -13.12
CA LEU A 49 -9.47 -3.32 -13.44
C LEU A 49 -9.54 -3.49 -14.95
N THR A 50 -9.49 -4.73 -15.41
CA THR A 50 -9.60 -5.11 -16.82
C THR A 50 -10.84 -5.97 -17.03
N ASP A 51 -11.75 -5.50 -17.88
CA ASP A 51 -12.88 -6.24 -18.42
C ASP A 51 -12.46 -6.85 -19.76
N THR A 52 -12.62 -8.16 -19.92
CA THR A 52 -12.30 -8.87 -21.15
C THR A 52 -13.53 -9.62 -21.67
N ILE A 53 -13.79 -9.44 -22.96
CA ILE A 53 -14.87 -10.08 -23.68
C ILE A 53 -14.26 -11.07 -24.67
N TYR A 54 -14.77 -12.30 -24.65
CA TYR A 54 -14.31 -13.43 -25.46
C TYR A 54 -15.42 -13.85 -26.43
N ASN A 55 -15.10 -13.84 -27.72
CA ASN A 55 -15.99 -14.29 -28.79
C ASN A 55 -15.54 -15.66 -29.29
N PHE A 56 -16.39 -16.66 -29.07
CA PHE A 56 -16.18 -18.04 -29.51
C PHE A 56 -16.85 -18.34 -30.85
N ASN A 57 -17.49 -17.34 -31.48
CA ASN A 57 -18.06 -17.50 -32.81
C ASN A 57 -16.98 -17.47 -33.90
N THR A 58 -17.30 -18.09 -35.03
CA THR A 58 -16.48 -18.08 -36.25
C THR A 58 -16.55 -16.76 -37.02
N HIS A 59 -17.40 -15.83 -36.60
CA HIS A 59 -17.57 -14.51 -37.17
C HIS A 59 -17.52 -13.43 -36.08
N ALA A 60 -17.27 -12.19 -36.50
CA ALA A 60 -17.24 -11.06 -35.59
C ALA A 60 -18.65 -10.74 -35.08
N VAL A 61 -18.76 -10.34 -33.81
CA VAL A 61 -20.05 -10.15 -33.15
C VAL A 61 -20.11 -8.80 -32.47
N THR A 62 -21.25 -8.12 -32.62
CA THR A 62 -21.53 -6.87 -31.90
C THR A 62 -22.03 -7.18 -30.49
N VAL A 63 -21.39 -6.57 -29.51
CA VAL A 63 -21.76 -6.65 -28.08
C VAL A 63 -22.04 -5.25 -27.56
N GLY A 64 -22.68 -5.17 -26.39
CA GLY A 64 -22.94 -3.89 -25.76
C GLY A 64 -24.16 -3.12 -26.30
N ASN A 65 -25.05 -3.80 -27.05
CA ASN A 65 -26.29 -3.23 -27.58
C ASN A 65 -27.50 -4.06 -27.12
N PRO A 66 -28.51 -3.48 -26.43
CA PRO A 66 -28.68 -2.07 -26.11
C PRO A 66 -27.88 -1.57 -24.90
N ARG A 67 -27.25 -2.45 -24.11
CA ARG A 67 -26.50 -2.06 -22.90
C ARG A 67 -25.01 -2.30 -23.06
N PRO A 68 -24.14 -1.28 -22.98
CA PRO A 68 -22.69 -1.45 -23.03
C PRO A 68 -22.17 -2.42 -21.97
N VAL A 69 -21.07 -3.10 -22.29
CA VAL A 69 -20.39 -4.04 -21.40
C VAL A 69 -19.39 -3.31 -20.52
N PHE A 70 -19.40 -3.60 -19.23
CA PHE A 70 -18.43 -3.06 -18.27
C PHE A 70 -18.28 -3.98 -17.07
N ALA A 71 -17.15 -3.86 -16.38
CA ALA A 71 -16.91 -4.44 -15.07
C ALA A 71 -16.86 -3.34 -14.00
N THR A 72 -17.34 -3.67 -12.82
CA THR A 72 -17.18 -2.88 -11.60
C THR A 72 -16.59 -3.77 -10.53
N SER A 73 -15.61 -3.27 -9.77
CA SER A 73 -15.01 -3.99 -8.64
C SER A 73 -14.80 -3.03 -7.48
N THR A 74 -15.12 -3.49 -6.27
CA THR A 74 -14.73 -2.83 -5.02
C THR A 74 -13.49 -3.53 -4.50
N ILE A 75 -12.37 -2.81 -4.48
CA ILE A 75 -11.07 -3.29 -4.04
C ILE A 75 -10.82 -2.76 -2.64
N THR A 76 -10.51 -3.67 -1.73
CA THR A 76 -10.16 -3.37 -0.34
C THR A 76 -8.72 -3.79 -0.10
N ALA A 77 -7.84 -2.83 0.18
CA ALA A 77 -6.48 -3.12 0.62
C ALA A 77 -6.40 -2.95 2.13
N THR A 78 -5.76 -3.89 2.82
CA THR A 78 -5.54 -3.87 4.26
C THR A 78 -4.09 -4.17 4.59
N GLY A 79 -3.63 -3.66 5.73
CA GLY A 79 -2.28 -3.88 6.23
C GLY A 79 -2.25 -3.93 7.75
N PRO A 80 -1.04 -3.98 8.35
CA PRO A 80 -0.90 -4.02 9.80
C PRO A 80 -1.42 -2.74 10.45
N LEU A 81 -1.64 -2.81 11.76
CA LEU A 81 -2.04 -1.67 12.60
C LEU A 81 -3.41 -1.05 12.25
N GLY A 82 -4.21 -1.70 11.40
CA GLY A 82 -5.49 -1.17 10.93
C GLY A 82 -5.40 -0.30 9.68
N LEU A 83 -4.28 -0.38 8.94
CA LEU A 83 -4.17 0.22 7.61
C LEU A 83 -5.26 -0.34 6.69
N SER A 84 -6.02 0.54 6.05
CA SER A 84 -7.04 0.14 5.09
C SER A 84 -7.31 1.22 4.05
N THR A 85 -7.62 0.80 2.84
CA THR A 85 -8.28 1.59 1.80
C THR A 85 -9.41 0.79 1.19
N VAL A 86 -10.46 1.48 0.76
CA VAL A 86 -11.54 0.91 -0.04
C VAL A 86 -11.72 1.81 -1.25
N ASN A 87 -11.68 1.23 -2.44
CA ASN A 87 -11.84 1.94 -3.69
C ASN A 87 -12.77 1.18 -4.63
N GLN A 88 -13.52 1.91 -5.45
CA GLN A 88 -14.43 1.31 -6.43
C GLN A 88 -13.98 1.67 -7.83
N LEU A 89 -13.62 0.66 -8.62
CA LEU A 89 -13.25 0.80 -10.03
C LEU A 89 -14.43 0.40 -10.91
N THR A 90 -14.58 1.10 -12.02
CA THR A 90 -15.45 0.70 -13.12
C THR A 90 -14.68 0.89 -14.41
N THR A 91 -14.74 -0.07 -15.33
CA THR A 91 -14.08 0.07 -16.63
C THR A 91 -14.74 1.17 -17.45
N THR A 92 -13.95 2.18 -17.82
CA THR A 92 -14.42 3.36 -18.58
C THR A 92 -13.47 3.65 -19.75
N PRO A 93 -13.99 3.98 -20.95
CA PRO A 93 -15.42 3.96 -21.32
C PRO A 93 -15.98 2.54 -21.32
N GLN A 94 -17.30 2.39 -21.16
CA GLN A 94 -17.96 1.09 -21.31
C GLN A 94 -17.87 0.63 -22.77
N PHE A 95 -17.82 -0.69 -23.02
CA PHE A 95 -17.68 -1.23 -24.37
C PHE A 95 -19.03 -1.41 -25.07
N ALA A 96 -19.18 -0.80 -26.24
CA ALA A 96 -20.18 -1.20 -27.22
C ALA A 96 -19.51 -1.23 -28.60
N GLY A 97 -19.59 -2.37 -29.28
CA GLY A 97 -18.91 -2.52 -30.56
C GLY A 97 -18.67 -3.97 -30.94
N VAL A 98 -17.81 -4.15 -31.94
CA VAL A 98 -17.53 -5.45 -32.54
C VAL A 98 -16.36 -6.12 -31.83
N VAL A 99 -16.58 -7.35 -31.36
CA VAL A 99 -15.53 -8.28 -30.94
C VAL A 99 -15.18 -9.15 -32.15
N PRO A 100 -13.89 -9.23 -32.56
CA PRO A 100 -13.49 -10.01 -33.73
C PRO A 100 -13.81 -11.50 -33.56
N ALA A 101 -13.84 -12.23 -34.67
CA ALA A 101 -13.91 -13.69 -34.67
C ALA A 101 -12.61 -14.32 -34.17
N ALA A 102 -12.67 -15.59 -33.82
CA ALA A 102 -11.48 -16.43 -33.70
C ALA A 102 -10.72 -16.50 -35.05
N PRO A 103 -9.40 -16.26 -35.09
CA PRO A 103 -8.62 -16.40 -36.33
C PRO A 103 -8.46 -17.85 -36.81
N SER A 104 -8.67 -18.83 -35.94
CA SER A 104 -8.52 -20.26 -36.25
C SER A 104 -9.36 -21.17 -35.33
N LEU A 105 -9.60 -22.42 -35.77
CA LEU A 105 -10.20 -23.48 -34.93
C LEU A 105 -9.39 -23.66 -33.64
N GLY A 106 -10.05 -23.53 -32.49
CA GLY A 106 -9.42 -23.62 -31.16
C GLY A 106 -8.91 -22.29 -30.59
N SER A 107 -9.14 -21.17 -31.27
CA SER A 107 -8.89 -19.82 -30.74
C SER A 107 -10.20 -19.08 -30.48
N PHE A 108 -10.12 -17.91 -29.83
CA PHE A 108 -11.23 -16.99 -29.63
C PHE A 108 -10.78 -15.58 -30.00
N GLY A 109 -11.70 -14.76 -30.49
CA GLY A 109 -11.45 -13.33 -30.60
C GLY A 109 -11.65 -12.67 -29.24
N SER A 110 -10.88 -11.64 -28.92
CA SER A 110 -11.05 -10.92 -27.65
C SER A 110 -10.99 -9.41 -27.81
N LYS A 111 -11.62 -8.72 -26.86
CA LYS A 111 -11.50 -7.28 -26.67
C LYS A 111 -11.42 -7.02 -25.16
N SER A 112 -10.50 -6.16 -24.75
CA SER A 112 -10.37 -5.75 -23.36
C SER A 112 -10.50 -4.25 -23.22
N ILE A 113 -11.09 -3.83 -22.11
CA ILE A 113 -11.09 -2.45 -21.63
C ILE A 113 -10.55 -2.46 -20.21
N SER A 114 -9.64 -1.52 -19.93
CA SER A 114 -9.08 -1.37 -18.60
C SER A 114 -9.33 0.03 -18.08
N ASN A 115 -9.49 0.14 -16.77
CA ASN A 115 -9.39 1.40 -16.05
C ASN A 115 -8.33 1.26 -14.95
N THR A 116 -7.47 2.26 -14.83
CA THR A 116 -6.42 2.32 -13.81
C THR A 116 -6.63 3.55 -12.96
N VAL A 117 -6.71 3.35 -11.64
CA VAL A 117 -6.70 4.44 -10.65
C VAL A 117 -5.34 4.44 -9.99
N THR A 118 -4.66 5.58 -10.02
CA THR A 118 -3.31 5.73 -9.46
C THR A 118 -3.31 6.55 -8.19
N GLY A 119 -2.33 6.30 -7.33
CA GLY A 119 -2.06 7.12 -6.15
C GLY A 119 -3.06 6.94 -5.00
N ILE A 120 -3.65 5.76 -4.84
CA ILE A 120 -4.55 5.42 -3.73
C ILE A 120 -3.72 5.32 -2.45
N GLN A 121 -4.09 6.04 -1.39
CA GLN A 121 -3.30 6.12 -0.16
C GLN A 121 -4.10 5.72 1.07
N SER A 122 -3.50 4.94 1.97
CA SER A 122 -4.10 4.50 3.23
C SER A 122 -4.13 5.56 4.35
N GLY A 123 -3.39 6.66 4.16
CA GLY A 123 -2.96 7.52 5.27
C GLY A 123 -1.94 6.83 6.19
N PRO A 124 -1.18 7.61 6.99
CA PRO A 124 -0.25 7.06 7.97
C PRO A 124 -0.97 6.56 9.22
N VAL A 125 -0.67 5.34 9.63
CA VAL A 125 -1.10 4.77 10.90
C VAL A 125 0.11 4.63 11.80
N THR A 126 0.01 5.15 13.03
CA THR A 126 1.08 5.11 14.02
C THR A 126 0.65 4.32 15.24
N VAL A 127 1.48 3.36 15.65
CA VAL A 127 1.36 2.74 16.97
C VAL A 127 2.47 3.26 17.85
N ASN A 128 2.08 3.79 19.02
CA ASN A 128 2.99 4.23 20.06
C ASN A 128 3.09 3.16 21.14
N GLY A 129 4.25 3.08 21.80
CA GLY A 129 4.46 2.09 22.85
C GLY A 129 5.79 2.24 23.57
N THR A 130 6.09 1.22 24.37
CA THR A 130 7.40 1.06 25.03
C THR A 130 8.31 0.18 24.17
N PRO A 131 9.63 0.19 24.41
CA PRO A 131 10.54 -0.73 23.72
C PRO A 131 10.16 -2.20 23.88
N ALA A 132 9.56 -2.58 25.02
CA ALA A 132 9.10 -3.95 25.24
C ALA A 132 7.88 -4.30 24.37
N SER A 133 6.89 -3.41 24.27
CA SER A 133 5.71 -3.63 23.41
C SER A 133 6.03 -3.54 21.92
N LEU A 134 7.15 -2.87 21.56
CA LEU A 134 7.62 -2.71 20.19
C LEU A 134 8.84 -3.59 19.88
N ALA A 135 9.13 -4.60 20.70
CA ALA A 135 10.33 -5.42 20.55
C ALA A 135 10.42 -6.12 19.18
N ALA A 136 9.27 -6.49 18.60
CA ALA A 136 9.18 -7.08 17.26
C ALA A 136 9.70 -6.16 16.15
N TYR A 137 9.86 -4.85 16.42
CA TYR A 137 10.35 -3.88 15.45
C TYR A 137 11.83 -3.53 15.64
N ILE A 138 12.50 -4.07 16.67
CA ILE A 138 13.88 -3.71 17.04
C ILE A 138 14.85 -4.79 16.53
N GLY A 139 15.83 -4.37 15.71
CA GLY A 139 16.80 -5.27 15.09
C GLY A 139 16.22 -6.18 14.01
N GLY A 140 17.09 -6.92 13.29
CA GLY A 140 16.67 -7.88 12.27
C GLY A 140 15.93 -7.26 11.06
N GLN A 141 15.11 -8.08 10.40
CA GLN A 141 14.17 -7.64 9.38
C GLN A 141 12.74 -7.69 9.92
N ASN A 142 11.94 -6.71 9.56
CA ASN A 142 10.52 -6.62 9.85
C ASN A 142 9.72 -6.81 8.58
N SER A 143 8.70 -7.66 8.65
CA SER A 143 7.80 -7.87 7.52
C SER A 143 6.54 -7.02 7.68
N VAL A 144 6.06 -6.49 6.57
CA VAL A 144 4.74 -5.88 6.45
C VAL A 144 4.00 -6.59 5.33
N THR A 145 2.86 -7.16 5.67
CA THR A 145 1.96 -7.79 4.70
C THR A 145 0.83 -6.83 4.35
N ILE A 146 0.65 -6.61 3.04
CA ILE A 146 -0.51 -5.94 2.47
C ILE A 146 -1.38 -7.02 1.85
N ASN A 147 -2.65 -7.08 2.28
CA ASN A 147 -3.65 -7.94 1.66
C ASN A 147 -4.52 -7.06 0.79
N VAL A 148 -4.76 -7.50 -0.44
CA VAL A 148 -5.78 -6.92 -1.31
C VAL A 148 -6.81 -8.00 -1.53
N ASP A 149 -8.06 -7.59 -1.42
CA ASP A 149 -9.25 -8.39 -1.72
C ASP A 149 -10.12 -7.56 -2.65
N GLY A 150 -10.85 -8.18 -3.58
CA GLY A 150 -11.84 -7.41 -4.30
C GLY A 150 -13.00 -8.20 -4.86
N GLU A 151 -14.18 -7.59 -4.72
CA GLU A 151 -15.43 -8.17 -5.15
C GLU A 151 -16.00 -7.34 -6.29
N GLY A 152 -16.31 -7.98 -7.40
CA GLY A 152 -16.80 -7.30 -8.58
C GLY A 152 -17.89 -8.06 -9.33
N SER A 153 -18.47 -7.35 -10.27
CA SER A 153 -19.45 -7.89 -11.20
C SER A 153 -19.24 -7.30 -12.58
N GLN A 154 -19.76 -8.01 -13.58
CA GLN A 154 -19.88 -7.50 -14.94
C GLN A 154 -21.34 -7.33 -15.32
N SER A 155 -21.57 -6.38 -16.21
CA SER A 155 -22.89 -6.10 -16.76
C SER A 155 -22.78 -5.79 -18.25
N GLY A 156 -23.91 -5.84 -18.94
CA GLY A 156 -24.01 -5.52 -20.37
C GLY A 156 -24.79 -6.56 -21.18
N SER A 157 -25.00 -6.24 -22.45
CA SER A 157 -25.68 -7.11 -23.40
C SER A 157 -24.67 -7.99 -24.15
N LEU A 158 -24.74 -9.31 -23.91
CA LEU A 158 -23.94 -10.31 -24.60
C LEU A 158 -24.83 -11.24 -25.43
N PRO A 159 -24.49 -11.49 -26.71
CA PRO A 159 -25.14 -12.50 -27.54
C PRO A 159 -24.61 -13.91 -27.23
N PRO A 160 -25.25 -14.96 -27.77
CA PRO A 160 -24.79 -16.35 -27.58
C PRO A 160 -23.34 -16.56 -28.01
N ASN A 161 -22.64 -17.48 -27.32
CA ASN A 161 -21.23 -17.81 -27.55
C ASN A 161 -20.25 -16.64 -27.39
N VAL A 162 -20.67 -15.60 -26.66
CA VAL A 162 -19.77 -14.57 -26.12
C VAL A 162 -19.77 -14.71 -24.61
N MET A 163 -18.58 -14.79 -24.02
CA MET A 163 -18.40 -14.74 -22.57
C MET A 163 -17.64 -13.47 -22.20
N ASN A 164 -17.77 -13.06 -20.96
CA ASN A 164 -16.97 -12.02 -20.36
C ASN A 164 -16.29 -12.55 -19.11
N GLY A 165 -15.17 -11.94 -18.77
CA GLY A 165 -14.47 -12.15 -17.51
C GLY A 165 -13.72 -10.87 -17.16
N TYR A 166 -13.58 -10.58 -15.87
CA TYR A 166 -12.80 -9.45 -15.42
C TYR A 166 -11.65 -9.94 -14.54
N SER A 167 -10.59 -9.17 -14.53
CA SER A 167 -9.42 -9.37 -13.68
C SER A 167 -8.97 -8.02 -13.18
N ALA A 168 -8.50 -7.95 -11.97
CA ALA A 168 -7.86 -6.75 -11.46
C ALA A 168 -6.51 -7.07 -10.84
N SER A 169 -5.61 -6.10 -10.88
CA SER A 169 -4.26 -6.15 -10.35
C SER A 169 -3.98 -4.90 -9.54
N ALA A 170 -3.02 -5.00 -8.63
CA ALA A 170 -2.60 -3.90 -7.78
C ALA A 170 -1.07 -3.87 -7.67
N ASN A 171 -0.47 -2.69 -7.69
CA ASN A 171 0.95 -2.53 -7.37
C ASN A 171 1.15 -1.27 -6.54
N GLY A 172 2.28 -1.17 -5.85
CA GLY A 172 2.48 -0.02 -4.97
C GLY A 172 3.75 -0.04 -4.15
N MET A 173 3.77 0.87 -3.19
CA MET A 173 4.86 1.10 -2.25
C MET A 173 4.33 1.13 -0.83
N VAL A 174 4.92 0.33 0.05
CA VAL A 174 4.74 0.42 1.50
C VAL A 174 5.86 1.28 2.06
N TYR A 175 5.52 2.13 3.03
CA TYR A 175 6.45 3.00 3.74
C TYR A 175 6.41 2.71 5.23
N LEU A 176 7.60 2.68 5.85
CA LEU A 176 7.75 2.48 7.29
C LEU A 176 8.71 3.52 7.89
N GLN A 177 8.33 4.11 9.02
CA GLN A 177 9.13 5.06 9.78
C GLN A 177 9.12 4.70 11.27
N TYR A 178 10.25 4.89 11.93
CA TYR A 178 10.39 4.71 13.38
C TYR A 178 10.39 6.05 14.10
N ILE A 179 9.73 6.10 15.25
CA ILE A 179 9.74 7.22 16.20
C ILE A 179 10.50 6.76 17.44
N TYR A 180 11.54 7.48 17.83
CA TYR A 180 12.42 7.07 18.93
C TYR A 180 12.85 8.26 19.78
N GLN A 181 13.26 7.97 21.02
CA GLN A 181 13.80 8.94 21.96
C GLN A 181 15.29 8.75 22.13
N VAL A 182 16.04 9.84 21.98
CA VAL A 182 17.48 9.88 22.25
C VAL A 182 17.69 10.42 23.67
N PRO A 183 18.48 9.73 24.52
CA PRO A 183 18.93 10.30 25.78
C PRO A 183 19.66 11.63 25.51
N GLU A 184 19.41 12.64 26.34
CA GLU A 184 20.20 13.88 26.23
C GLU A 184 21.69 13.55 26.46
N PRO A 185 22.61 14.12 25.65
CA PRO A 185 24.03 13.91 25.86
C PRO A 185 24.40 14.27 27.30
N ALA A 186 25.08 13.37 28.00
CA ALA A 186 25.54 13.61 29.37
C ALA A 186 26.44 14.86 29.49
N SER A 187 26.99 15.35 28.37
CA SER A 187 27.71 16.61 28.27
C SER A 187 26.87 17.83 28.63
N MET A 188 25.57 17.86 28.37
CA MET A 188 24.68 18.96 28.79
C MET A 188 24.52 18.97 30.31
N ALA A 189 24.36 17.79 30.92
CA ALA A 189 24.30 17.64 32.37
C ALA A 189 25.65 18.00 33.04
N LEU A 190 26.77 17.57 32.45
CA LEU A 190 28.12 17.93 32.90
C LEU A 190 28.43 19.42 32.71
N PHE A 191 27.95 20.03 31.63
CA PHE A 191 28.08 21.46 31.39
C PHE A 191 27.27 22.26 32.42
N ALA A 192 26.03 21.86 32.69
CA ALA A 192 25.20 22.46 33.74
C ALA A 192 25.82 22.28 35.13
N LEU A 193 26.36 21.10 35.44
CA LEU A 193 27.12 20.85 36.67
C LEU A 193 28.40 21.68 36.74
N GLY A 194 29.12 21.85 35.63
CA GLY A 194 30.29 22.70 35.53
C GLY A 194 29.97 24.17 35.81
N LEU A 195 28.86 24.67 35.25
CA LEU A 195 28.35 26.02 35.54
C LEU A 195 27.91 26.20 37.00
N LEU A 196 27.26 25.19 37.59
CA LEU A 196 26.91 25.19 39.01
C LEU A 196 28.15 25.17 39.91
N ALA A 197 29.20 24.42 39.54
CA ALA A 197 30.46 24.43 40.27
C ALA A 197 31.18 25.79 40.16
N LEU A 198 31.15 26.44 38.99
CA LEU A 198 31.71 27.77 38.76
C LEU A 198 30.98 28.86 39.58
N THR A 199 29.66 28.78 39.71
CA THR A 199 28.89 29.73 40.54
C THR A 199 29.16 29.56 42.04
N GLN A 200 29.35 28.32 42.52
CA GLN A 200 29.77 28.02 43.89
C GLN A 200 31.19 28.55 44.19
N LEU A 201 32.12 28.38 43.24
CA LEU A 201 33.48 28.92 43.35
C LEU A 201 33.51 30.45 43.34
N ARG A 202 32.65 31.10 42.55
CA ARG A 202 32.52 32.56 42.53
C ARG A 202 31.98 33.12 43.85
N ARG A 203 31.04 32.41 44.50
CA ARG A 203 30.51 32.79 45.83
C ARG A 203 31.56 32.71 46.94
N ARG A 204 32.47 31.72 46.89
CA ARG A 204 33.56 31.59 47.89
C ARG A 204 34.62 32.68 47.79
N LYS A 205 34.76 33.34 46.63
CA LYS A 205 35.79 34.37 46.42
C LYS A 205 35.31 35.78 46.77
N SER A 206 34.03 35.97 47.09
CA SER A 206 33.46 37.28 47.49
C SER A 206 33.02 37.32 48.97
N SER A 207 33.49 36.39 49.79
CA SER A 207 33.41 36.42 51.25
C SER A 207 34.81 36.42 51.83
#